data_AF-A0A087SZU0-F1
#
_entry.id   AF-A0A087SZU0-F1
#
_cell.length_a   1.000
_cell.length_b   1.000
_cell.length_c   1.000
_cell.angle_alpha   90.00
_cell.angle_beta   90.00
_cell.angle_gamma   90.00
#
_symmetry.space_group_name_H-M   'P 1'
#
loop_
_entity.id
_entity.type
_entity.pdbx_description
1 polymer ?
#
loop_
_entity_poly.entity_id
_entity_poly.type
_entity_poly.pdbx_seq_one_letter_code
_entity_poly.pdbx_strand_id
1 'polypeptide(L)'
;MVSMDTVILKIMMFARKLVSADRASLFLVDGRSSELYARIFDVNGSEAESEYPSEKKDSDLCPEEIRFPIGKGIAGYVAMTGESLNIPDAYNDA
;
A
#
# COMPACT_ATOMS: atom_id res chain seq x y z
N MET A 1 21.44 9.46 3.74
CA MET A 1 21.11 8.02 3.93
C MET A 1 19.71 7.83 3.35
N VAL A 2 19.50 6.87 2.45
CA VAL A 2 18.17 6.67 1.83
C VAL A 2 17.28 5.96 2.85
N SER A 3 16.13 6.55 3.19
CA SER A 3 15.14 5.89 4.05
C SER A 3 14.48 4.72 3.31
N MET A 4 14.22 3.63 4.02
CA MET A 4 13.51 2.46 3.48
C MET A 4 12.14 2.86 2.92
N ASP A 5 11.48 3.82 3.57
CA ASP A 5 10.18 4.35 3.16
C ASP A 5 10.26 5.03 1.79
N THR A 6 11.35 5.75 1.50
CA THR A 6 11.59 6.38 0.19
C THR A 6 11.76 5.34 -0.93
N VAL A 7 12.43 4.22 -0.66
CA VAL A 7 12.61 3.16 -1.65
C VAL A 7 11.28 2.47 -1.95
N ILE A 8 10.54 2.12 -0.90
CA ILE A 8 9.24 1.46 -1.03
C ILE A 8 8.25 2.36 -1.78
N LEU A 9 8.21 3.66 -1.45
CA LEU A 9 7.38 4.64 -2.17
C LEU A 9 7.69 4.65 -3.67
N LYS A 10 8.97 4.70 -4.06
CA LYS A 10 9.35 4.66 -5.47
C LYS A 10 8.91 3.38 -6.15
N ILE A 11 9.12 2.22 -5.52
CA ILE A 11 8.70 0.93 -6.06
C ILE A 11 7.18 0.90 -6.28
N MET A 12 6.40 1.35 -5.29
CA MET A 12 4.95 1.42 -5.38
C MET A 12 4.47 2.37 -6.49
N MET A 13 5.13 3.52 -6.65
CA MET A 13 4.83 4.46 -7.74
C MET A 13 5.08 3.83 -9.12
N PHE A 14 6.22 3.16 -9.31
CA PHE A 14 6.52 2.47 -10.56
C PHE A 14 5.53 1.33 -10.82
N ALA A 15 5.22 0.51 -9.82
CA ALA A 15 4.25 -0.58 -9.94
C ALA A 15 2.87 -0.07 -10.34
N ARG A 16 2.37 0.98 -9.68
CA ARG A 16 1.09 1.62 -9.99
C ARG A 16 1.03 2.14 -11.43
N LYS A 17 2.09 2.84 -11.86
CA LYS A 17 2.20 3.36 -13.24
C LYS A 17 2.26 2.23 -14.27
N LEU A 18 2.98 1.15 -13.96
CA LEU A 18 3.10 -0.01 -14.84
C LEU A 18 1.74 -0.69 -15.09
N VAL A 19 0.91 -0.80 -14.06
CA VAL A 19 -0.43 -1.39 -14.17
C VAL A 19 -1.53 -0.38 -14.53
N SER A 20 -1.18 0.90 -14.72
CA SER A 20 -2.14 1.98 -14.98
C SER A 20 -3.27 2.04 -13.95
N ALA A 21 -2.94 1.82 -12.67
CA ALA A 21 -3.90 1.90 -11.57
C ALA A 21 -4.04 3.33 -11.04
N ASP A 22 -5.25 3.69 -10.63
CA ASP A 22 -5.52 4.99 -10.00
C ASP A 22 -4.82 5.09 -8.62
N ARG A 23 -4.95 4.04 -7.80
CA ARG A 23 -4.42 3.96 -6.43
C ARG A 23 -3.66 2.66 -6.20
N ALA A 24 -2.66 2.72 -5.33
CA ALA A 24 -1.97 1.55 -4.82
C ALA A 24 -1.63 1.71 -3.33
N SER A 25 -1.77 0.63 -2.57
CA SER A 25 -1.48 0.57 -1.13
C SER A 25 -0.63 -0.65 -0.83
N LEU A 26 0.25 -0.55 0.17
CA LEU A 26 1.10 -1.67 0.60
C LEU A 26 0.80 -2.02 2.07
N PHE A 27 0.44 -3.28 2.29
CA PHE A 27 0.28 -3.85 3.62
C PHE A 27 1.41 -4.84 3.88
N LEU A 28 2.08 -4.69 5.01
CA LEU A 28 3.15 -5.56 5.48
C LEU A 28 2.59 -6.53 6.53
N VAL A 29 3.03 -7.78 6.47
CA VAL A 29 2.61 -8.82 7.41
C VAL A 29 3.55 -8.84 8.61
N ASP A 30 3.02 -8.72 9.82
CA ASP A 30 3.72 -9.02 11.06
C ASP A 30 3.39 -10.45 11.52
N GLY A 31 4.31 -11.37 11.26
CA GLY A 31 4.15 -12.79 11.63
C GLY A 31 4.16 -13.07 13.13
N ARG A 32 4.57 -12.12 13.99
CA ARG A 32 4.57 -12.31 15.44
C ARG A 32 3.21 -12.00 16.06
N SER A 33 2.56 -10.94 15.58
CA SER A 33 1.23 -10.52 16.04
C SER A 33 0.09 -11.09 15.20
N SER A 34 0.40 -11.67 14.03
CA SER A 34 -0.60 -12.07 13.02
C SER A 34 -1.48 -10.89 12.57
N GLU A 35 -0.85 -9.74 12.39
CA GLU A 35 -1.48 -8.50 11.94
C GLU A 35 -0.88 -8.03 10.61
N LEU A 36 -1.69 -7.27 9.88
CA LEU A 36 -1.27 -6.46 8.74
C LEU A 36 -1.09 -5.03 9.20
N TYR A 37 0.00 -4.39 8.78
CA TYR A 37 0.24 -2.98 9.02
C TYR A 37 0.59 -2.24 7.73
N ALA A 38 0.12 -1.00 7.58
CA ALA A 38 0.45 -0.15 6.44
C ALA A 38 1.07 1.16 6.92
N ARG A 39 2.26 1.46 6.38
CA ARG A 39 2.94 2.76 6.52
C ARG A 39 2.78 3.64 5.28
N ILE A 40 2.49 3.02 4.13
CA ILE A 40 2.30 3.67 2.84
C ILE A 40 0.91 3.29 2.32
N PHE A 41 0.00 4.26 2.31
CA PHE A 41 -1.39 4.08 1.92
C PHE A 41 -1.80 5.18 0.93
N ASP A 42 -2.69 4.84 0.00
CA ASP A 42 -3.31 5.77 -0.96
C ASP A 42 -2.29 6.56 -1.81
N VAL A 43 -1.37 5.85 -2.47
CA VAL A 43 -0.47 6.46 -3.46
C VAL A 43 -1.29 6.90 -4.67
N ASN A 44 -1.66 8.19 -4.70
CA ASN A 44 -2.51 8.80 -5.71
C ASN A 44 -1.74 9.33 -6.93
N GLY A 45 -2.47 9.55 -8.03
CA GLY A 45 -1.97 10.06 -9.32
C GLY A 45 -1.25 11.38 -9.22
N SER A 46 -1.87 12.33 -8.53
CA SER A 46 -1.63 13.76 -8.69
C SER A 46 -0.35 14.27 -8.04
N GLU A 47 0.15 13.62 -6.99
CA GLU A 47 1.34 14.10 -6.25
C GLU A 47 2.65 13.46 -6.72
N ALA A 48 2.55 12.46 -7.59
CA ALA A 48 3.63 11.55 -7.96
C ALA A 48 4.24 11.83 -9.34
N GLU A 49 3.72 12.82 -10.07
CA GLU A 49 4.13 13.16 -11.44
C GLU A 49 5.30 14.15 -11.51
N SER A 50 5.79 14.66 -10.37
CA SER A 50 7.03 15.43 -10.38
C SER A 50 8.24 14.51 -10.59
N GLU A 51 9.07 14.84 -11.59
CA GLU A 51 10.31 14.13 -11.97
C GLU A 51 11.29 13.97 -10.79
N TYR A 52 11.14 14.83 -9.79
CA TYR A 52 11.66 14.67 -8.45
C TYR A 52 10.46 14.61 -7.50
N PRO A 53 10.09 13.45 -6.91
CA PRO A 53 9.19 13.47 -5.78
C PRO A 53 9.85 14.37 -4.75
N SER A 54 9.23 15.52 -4.45
CA SER A 54 9.64 16.35 -3.32
C SER A 54 9.80 15.42 -2.13
N GLU A 55 10.88 15.57 -1.36
CA GLU A 55 11.11 14.78 -0.14
C GLU A 55 9.80 14.75 0.65
N LYS A 56 9.05 13.64 0.51
CA LYS A 56 7.75 13.47 1.11
C LYS A 56 8.01 13.65 2.60
N LYS A 57 7.44 14.70 3.19
CA LYS A 57 7.55 14.89 4.63
C LYS A 57 6.90 13.67 5.28
N ASP A 58 7.33 13.31 6.49
CA ASP A 58 6.67 12.28 7.31
C ASP A 58 5.14 12.45 7.40
N SER A 59 4.61 13.64 7.09
CA SER A 59 3.17 13.94 6.99
C SER A 59 2.43 13.27 5.84
N ASP A 60 3.11 12.84 4.77
CA ASP A 60 2.49 12.16 3.62
C ASP A 60 2.53 10.62 3.77
N LEU A 61 3.26 10.14 4.78
CA LEU A 61 3.14 8.78 5.31
C LEU A 61 1.95 8.77 6.28
N CYS A 62 1.31 7.61 6.47
CA CYS A 62 0.28 7.52 7.51
C CYS A 62 0.94 7.77 8.88
N PRO A 63 0.58 8.87 9.60
CA PRO A 63 1.22 9.20 10.87
C PRO A 63 0.89 8.18 11.98
N GLU A 64 -0.21 7.46 11.83
CA GLU A 64 -0.53 6.24 12.57
C GLU A 64 -0.50 5.05 11.60
N GLU A 65 0.29 4.03 11.91
CA GLU A 65 0.27 2.77 11.16
C GLU A 65 -1.14 2.18 11.19
N ILE A 66 -1.76 1.98 10.01
CA ILE A 66 -3.04 1.27 9.96
C ILE A 66 -2.76 -0.18 10.30
N ARG A 67 -3.35 -0.71 11.37
CA ARG A 67 -3.19 -2.10 11.82
C ARG A 67 -4.51 -2.85 11.90
N PHE A 68 -4.52 -4.09 11.42
CA PHE A 68 -5.68 -4.98 11.55
C PHE A 68 -5.26 -6.46 11.48
N PRO A 69 -6.05 -7.40 12.04
CA PRO A 69 -5.73 -8.82 12.03
C PRO A 69 -5.65 -9.42 10.61
N ILE A 70 -4.77 -10.41 10.44
CA ILE A 70 -4.79 -11.28 9.25
C ILE A 70 -6.16 -11.97 9.15
N GLY A 71 -6.68 -12.09 7.93
CA GLY A 71 -8.02 -12.63 7.66
C GLY A 71 -9.14 -11.58 7.62
N LYS A 72 -8.88 -10.31 7.97
CA LYS A 72 -9.86 -9.23 7.82
C LYS A 72 -9.69 -8.48 6.50
N GLY A 73 -10.78 -8.38 5.74
CA GLY A 73 -10.83 -7.69 4.45
C GLY A 73 -10.02 -8.37 3.34
N ILE A 74 -9.95 -7.73 2.18
CA ILE A 74 -9.31 -8.26 0.96
C ILE A 74 -7.82 -8.55 1.19
N ALA A 75 -7.09 -7.60 1.78
CA ALA A 75 -5.67 -7.78 2.10
C ALA A 75 -5.45 -8.90 3.13
N GLY A 76 -6.34 -9.04 4.12
CA GLY A 76 -6.31 -10.11 5.10
C GLY A 76 -6.54 -11.49 4.47
N TYR A 77 -7.47 -11.60 3.52
CA TYR A 77 -7.73 -12.83 2.79
C TYR A 77 -6.53 -13.28 1.96
N VAL A 78 -5.93 -12.37 1.18
CA VAL A 78 -4.74 -12.66 0.37
C VAL A 78 -3.54 -12.99 1.26
N ALA A 79 -3.36 -12.29 2.39
CA ALA A 79 -2.27 -12.58 3.33
C ALA A 79 -2.40 -13.97 4.00
N MET A 80 -3.63 -14.45 4.20
CA MET A 80 -3.88 -15.77 4.80
C MET A 80 -3.76 -16.90 3.79
N THR A 81 -4.25 -16.70 2.56
CA THR A 81 -4.30 -17.74 1.52
C THR A 81 -3.02 -17.80 0.69
N GLY A 82 -2.33 -16.67 0.52
CA GLY A 82 -1.20 -16.54 -0.40
C GLY A 82 -1.60 -16.48 -1.87
N GLU A 83 -2.90 -16.47 -2.18
CA GLU A 83 -3.43 -16.44 -3.55
C GLU A 83 -3.83 -15.03 -3.96
N SER A 84 -3.52 -14.64 -5.19
CA SER A 84 -3.93 -13.35 -5.74
C SER A 84 -5.45 -13.31 -5.95
N LEU A 85 -6.09 -12.22 -5.52
CA LEU A 85 -7.52 -11.98 -5.71
C LEU A 85 -7.74 -10.80 -6.66
N ASN A 86 -8.55 -11.00 -7.70
CA ASN A 86 -9.02 -9.94 -8.59
C ASN A 86 -10.53 -9.81 -8.45
N ILE A 87 -10.99 -8.63 -8.05
CA ILE A 87 -12.41 -8.30 -7.87
C ILE A 87 -12.78 -7.34 -9.01
N PRO A 88 -13.51 -7.80 -10.05
CA PRO A 88 -13.85 -6.95 -11.19
C PRO A 88 -14.69 -5.73 -10.82
N ASP A 89 -15.50 -5.84 -9.76
CA ASP A 89 -16.33 -4.77 -9.22
C ASP A 89 -16.31 -4.79 -7.70
N ALA A 90 -15.42 -3.99 -7.11
CA ALA A 90 -15.22 -3.93 -5.67
C ALA A 90 -16.32 -3.16 -4.91
N TYR A 91 -17.21 -2.43 -5.60
CA TYR A 91 -18.30 -1.71 -4.95
C TYR A 91 -19.52 -2.60 -4.67
N ASN A 92 -19.61 -3.74 -5.36
CA ASN A 92 -20.64 -4.74 -5.16
C ASN A 92 -20.22 -5.85 -4.16
N ASP A 93 -19.03 -5.74 -3.57
CA ASP A 93 -18.52 -6.65 -2.54
C ASP A 93 -18.86 -6.05 -1.16
N ALA A 94 -19.98 -6.47 -0.57
CA ALA A 94 -20.55 -5.95 0.68
C ALA A 94 -20.42 -6.95 1.84
#